data_AF-A0A946B0R1-F1
#
_entry.id   AF-A0A946B0R1-F1
#
_cell.length_a   1.000
_cell.length_b   1.000
_cell.length_c   1.000
_cell.angle_alpha   90.00
_cell.angle_beta   90.00
_cell.angle_gamma   90.00
#
_symmetry.space_group_name_H-M   'P 1'
#
loop_
_entity.id
_entity.type
_entity.pdbx_description
1 polymer ?
#
loop_
_entity_poly.entity_id
_entity_poly.type
_entity_poly.pdbx_seq_one_letter_code
_entity_poly.pdbx_strand_id
1 'polypeptide(L)'
;MLIFAKDISQRDFKHSAEDQDPEIKIYMEYQRSLFPYTIIRGGLDLAYKEVDDILNYLDNDNQPPTDSSRQEYPSNIPEWYQKRFPWTGCFLKIEDMHSLLVILIQAMDSFRTHEKMNTYHLMVIYDCVFNIIELYNSLLKESPDKSRDIHLSQGEPVFFDDFINNYWPHLDWMILSQPDFDHAKHLQRKQKIEVAIQQQMADGEEPIKALNNTSKPFNIDKSSLHLLGKEKIAQQNFELEMVSLNDTPYNFLNEEIDSSTKFGFMPRVDSEFLINMHHQNNSKITSSKN
;
A
#
# COMPACT_ATOMS: atom_id res chain seq x y z
N MET A 1 -3.57 -12.15 10.55
CA MET A 1 -2.47 -11.31 10.02
C MET A 1 -2.59 -11.23 8.52
N LEU A 2 -2.64 -10.00 8.00
CA LEU A 2 -2.77 -9.74 6.57
C LEU A 2 -1.48 -10.14 5.82
N ILE A 3 -1.63 -10.79 4.68
CA ILE A 3 -0.50 -11.22 3.84
C ILE A 3 -0.11 -10.11 2.86
N PHE A 4 1.14 -9.66 2.94
CA PHE A 4 1.76 -8.69 2.03
C PHE A 4 2.77 -9.39 1.09
N ALA A 5 3.50 -8.64 0.26
CA ALA A 5 4.59 -9.18 -0.56
C ALA A 5 5.80 -9.64 0.28
N LYS A 6 6.00 -9.02 1.44
CA LYS A 6 6.99 -9.40 2.46
C LYS A 6 6.30 -9.42 3.82
N ASP A 7 6.80 -10.24 4.74
CA ASP A 7 6.24 -10.31 6.08
C ASP A 7 6.46 -8.99 6.83
N ILE A 8 5.36 -8.31 7.17
CA ILE A 8 5.38 -7.02 7.90
C ILE A 8 5.73 -7.19 9.39
N SER A 9 5.71 -8.41 9.91
CA SER A 9 6.18 -8.73 11.27
C SER A 9 7.69 -8.98 11.34
N GLN A 10 8.32 -9.29 10.20
CA GLN A 10 9.76 -9.47 10.11
C GLN A 10 10.45 -8.13 9.87
N ARG A 11 11.44 -7.82 10.71
CA ARG A 11 12.24 -6.59 10.60
C ARG A 11 13.70 -6.85 10.28
N ASP A 12 14.24 -7.98 10.72
CA ASP A 12 15.65 -8.31 10.64
C ASP A 12 16.03 -8.94 9.30
N PHE A 13 15.60 -8.34 8.19
CA PHE A 13 16.07 -8.74 6.87
C PHE A 13 17.58 -8.50 6.77
N LYS A 14 18.31 -9.53 6.35
CA LYS A 14 19.74 -9.46 6.09
C LYS A 14 20.00 -9.82 4.63
N HIS A 15 20.51 -8.86 3.88
CA HIS A 15 20.87 -9.10 2.49
C HIS A 15 22.25 -9.78 2.42
N SER A 16 22.37 -10.79 1.55
CA SER A 16 23.60 -11.56 1.33
C SER A 16 24.84 -10.74 0.90
N ALA A 17 24.66 -9.54 0.35
CA ALA A 17 25.73 -8.71 -0.21
C ALA A 17 26.09 -7.50 0.65
N GLU A 18 25.56 -7.37 1.88
CA GLU A 18 25.87 -6.25 2.80
C GLU A 18 27.36 -6.11 3.12
N ASP A 19 28.11 -7.22 3.17
CA ASP A 19 29.56 -7.21 3.42
C ASP A 19 30.38 -6.84 2.17
N GLN A 20 29.76 -6.84 0.99
CA GLN A 20 30.42 -6.62 -0.30
C GLN A 20 30.16 -5.22 -0.87
N ASP A 21 29.07 -4.58 -0.45
CA ASP A 21 28.68 -3.25 -0.93
C ASP A 21 28.16 -2.37 0.21
N PRO A 22 28.89 -1.30 0.58
CA PRO A 22 28.47 -0.38 1.63
C PRO A 22 27.11 0.29 1.37
N GLU A 23 26.71 0.51 0.12
CA GLU A 23 25.41 1.13 -0.18
C GLU A 23 24.25 0.19 0.21
N ILE A 24 24.40 -1.11 -0.09
CA ILE A 24 23.41 -2.13 0.32
C ILE A 24 23.30 -2.15 1.84
N LYS A 25 24.45 -2.13 2.54
CA LYS A 25 24.46 -2.11 4.00
C LYS A 25 23.70 -0.91 4.56
N ILE A 26 23.95 0.29 4.06
CA ILE A 26 23.25 1.52 4.50
C ILE A 26 21.75 1.40 4.24
N TYR A 27 21.35 0.93 3.06
CA TYR A 27 19.94 0.74 2.72
C TYR A 27 19.25 -0.30 3.63
N MET A 28 19.91 -1.42 3.91
CA MET A 28 19.36 -2.46 4.79
C MET A 28 19.32 -2.02 6.26
N GLU A 29 20.27 -1.20 6.71
CA GLU A 29 20.21 -0.53 8.03
C GLU A 29 18.98 0.40 8.11
N TYR A 30 18.69 1.16 7.06
CA TYR A 30 17.45 1.93 6.96
C TYR A 30 16.21 1.03 7.00
N GLN A 31 16.15 -0.05 6.21
CA GLN A 31 15.00 -0.98 6.22
C GLN A 31 14.75 -1.57 7.62
N ARG A 32 15.80 -1.95 8.35
CA ARG A 32 15.71 -2.47 9.73
C ARG A 32 15.26 -1.42 10.76
N SER A 33 15.45 -0.14 10.45
CA SER A 33 14.98 0.98 11.29
C SER A 33 13.46 1.18 11.22
N LEU A 34 12.79 0.71 10.16
CA LEU A 34 11.35 0.84 9.96
C LEU A 34 10.57 -0.21 10.75
N PHE A 35 9.33 0.13 11.14
CA PHE A 35 8.40 -0.78 11.83
C PHE A 35 7.17 -1.05 10.93
N PRO A 36 7.25 -1.99 9.97
CA PRO A 36 6.20 -2.18 8.94
C PRO A 36 4.83 -2.49 9.52
N TYR A 37 4.74 -3.41 10.49
CA TYR A 37 3.48 -3.69 11.19
C TYR A 37 2.86 -2.42 11.78
N THR A 38 3.65 -1.58 12.45
CA THR A 38 3.19 -0.33 13.06
C THR A 38 2.76 0.70 12.01
N ILE A 39 3.45 0.78 10.87
CA ILE A 39 3.06 1.64 9.74
C ILE A 39 1.67 1.26 9.23
N ILE A 40 1.42 -0.04 8.99
CA ILE A 40 0.11 -0.52 8.55
C ILE A 40 -0.95 -0.28 9.63
N ARG A 41 -0.70 -0.74 10.86
CA ARG A 41 -1.67 -0.68 11.97
C ARG A 41 -2.02 0.76 12.35
N GLY A 42 -1.03 1.64 12.43
CA GLY A 42 -1.21 3.06 12.74
C GLY A 42 -1.94 3.81 11.63
N GLY A 43 -1.68 3.46 10.37
CA GLY A 43 -2.45 3.98 9.23
C GLY A 43 -3.92 3.62 9.31
N LEU A 44 -4.22 2.35 9.58
CA LEU A 44 -5.60 1.87 9.76
C LEU A 44 -6.29 2.55 10.96
N ASP A 45 -5.61 2.67 12.11
CA ASP A 45 -6.16 3.35 13.29
C ASP A 45 -6.48 4.82 13.03
N LEU A 46 -5.57 5.54 12.38
CA LEU A 46 -5.76 6.95 12.07
C LEU A 46 -6.96 7.12 11.14
N ALA A 47 -6.99 6.36 10.04
CA ALA A 47 -8.07 6.41 9.08
C ALA A 47 -9.41 6.02 9.70
N TYR A 48 -9.44 4.96 10.53
CA TYR A 48 -10.65 4.52 11.20
C TYR A 48 -11.19 5.60 12.13
N LYS A 49 -10.36 6.18 13.00
CA LYS A 49 -10.78 7.25 13.90
C LYS A 49 -11.31 8.48 13.14
N GLU A 50 -10.64 8.87 12.06
CA GLU A 50 -11.07 10.01 11.24
C GLU A 50 -12.40 9.74 10.53
N VAL A 51 -12.55 8.58 9.91
CA VAL A 51 -13.77 8.21 9.18
C VAL A 51 -14.94 7.98 10.14
N ASP A 52 -14.73 7.29 11.26
CA ASP A 52 -15.74 7.03 12.28
C ASP A 52 -16.27 8.33 12.90
N ASP A 53 -15.39 9.27 13.26
CA ASP A 53 -15.77 10.60 13.77
C ASP A 53 -16.59 11.40 12.75
N ILE A 54 -16.24 11.35 11.45
CA ILE A 54 -17.03 11.99 10.38
C ILE A 54 -18.40 11.33 10.20
N LEU A 55 -18.48 10.00 10.23
CA LEU A 55 -19.75 9.29 10.14
C LEU A 55 -20.65 9.58 11.34
N ASN A 56 -20.11 9.58 12.56
CA ASN A 56 -20.85 9.96 13.77
C ASN A 56 -21.38 11.39 13.70
N TYR A 57 -20.61 12.33 13.14
CA TYR A 57 -21.07 13.70 12.89
C TYR A 57 -22.22 13.77 11.89
N LEU A 58 -22.16 13.00 10.80
CA LEU A 58 -23.23 12.92 9.80
C LEU A 58 -24.51 12.32 10.39
N ASP A 59 -24.38 11.24 11.16
CA ASP A 59 -25.49 10.56 11.84
C ASP A 59 -26.13 11.43 12.93
N ASN A 60 -25.36 12.37 13.50
CA ASN A 60 -25.82 13.33 14.50
C ASN A 60 -26.25 14.68 13.88
N ASP A 61 -26.90 14.65 12.71
CA ASP A 61 -27.46 15.83 12.02
C ASP A 61 -26.43 16.96 11.78
N ASN A 62 -25.17 16.61 11.50
CA ASN A 62 -24.06 17.55 11.34
C ASN A 62 -23.77 18.35 12.63
N GLN A 63 -23.91 17.73 13.79
CA GLN A 63 -23.48 18.28 15.08
C GLN A 63 -22.32 17.44 15.63
N PRO A 64 -21.27 18.08 16.19
CA PRO A 64 -20.19 17.36 16.86
C PRO A 64 -20.74 16.40 17.92
N PRO A 65 -20.27 15.14 17.97
CA PRO A 65 -20.53 14.25 19.09
C PRO A 65 -20.10 14.90 20.41
N THR A 66 -20.84 14.64 21.48
CA THR A 66 -20.64 15.29 22.80
C THR A 66 -19.25 15.09 23.40
N ASP A 67 -18.55 14.04 22.99
CA ASP A 67 -17.21 13.65 23.44
C ASP A 67 -16.13 13.83 22.37
N SER A 68 -16.47 14.43 21.22
CA SER A 68 -15.48 14.64 20.15
C SER A 68 -14.46 15.69 20.56
N SER A 69 -13.19 15.35 20.36
CA SER A 69 -12.06 16.27 20.54
C SER A 69 -11.82 17.14 19.30
N ARG A 70 -12.52 16.87 18.19
CA ARG A 70 -12.43 17.63 16.94
C ARG A 70 -13.16 18.96 17.11
N GLN A 71 -12.42 20.05 16.92
CA GLN A 71 -12.96 21.42 17.01
C GLN A 71 -13.68 21.86 15.74
N GLU A 72 -13.26 21.34 14.57
CA GLU A 72 -13.78 21.76 13.27
C GLU A 72 -14.01 20.54 12.36
N TYR A 73 -15.18 20.52 11.72
CA TYR A 73 -15.58 19.52 10.74
C TYR A 73 -15.47 20.08 9.32
N PRO A 74 -15.13 19.26 8.32
CA PRO A 74 -15.07 19.71 6.94
C PRO A 74 -16.42 20.24 6.47
N SER A 75 -16.44 21.43 5.86
CA SER A 75 -17.66 22.01 5.29
C SER A 75 -18.18 21.23 4.08
N ASN A 76 -17.31 20.47 3.42
CA ASN A 76 -17.64 19.60 2.28
C ASN A 76 -17.00 18.22 2.51
N ILE A 77 -17.76 17.31 3.12
CA ILE A 77 -17.29 15.97 3.47
C ILE A 77 -16.92 15.13 2.23
N PRO A 78 -17.70 15.11 1.14
CA PRO A 78 -17.30 14.40 -0.08
C PRO A 78 -15.95 14.85 -0.64
N GLU A 79 -15.70 16.16 -0.69
CA GLU A 79 -14.43 16.71 -1.17
C GLU A 79 -13.28 16.41 -0.19
N TRP A 80 -13.52 16.53 1.12
CA TRP A 80 -12.54 16.13 2.13
C TRP A 80 -12.15 14.66 1.97
N TYR A 81 -13.14 13.78 1.81
CA TYR A 81 -12.93 12.34 1.70
C TYR A 81 -12.10 11.99 0.46
N GLN A 82 -12.39 12.60 -0.69
CA GLN A 82 -11.59 12.42 -1.91
C GLN A 82 -10.18 12.98 -1.79
N LYS A 83 -9.96 14.08 -1.07
CA LYS A 83 -8.61 14.63 -0.84
C LYS A 83 -7.82 13.82 0.16
N ARG A 84 -8.48 13.32 1.21
CA ARG A 84 -7.86 12.54 2.29
C ARG A 84 -7.52 11.13 1.84
N PHE A 85 -8.35 10.53 0.99
CA PHE A 85 -8.16 9.19 0.46
C PHE A 85 -8.29 9.20 -1.07
N PRO A 86 -7.25 9.67 -1.80
CA PRO A 86 -7.34 9.91 -3.24
C PRO A 86 -7.73 8.69 -4.07
N TRP A 87 -7.20 7.51 -3.73
CA TRP A 87 -7.56 6.29 -4.45
C TRP A 87 -8.90 5.76 -3.96
N THR A 88 -9.02 5.56 -2.64
CA THR A 88 -10.19 4.95 -2.03
C THR A 88 -11.45 5.77 -2.30
N GLY A 89 -11.38 7.08 -2.16
CA GLY A 89 -12.51 8.00 -2.38
C GLY A 89 -12.94 8.15 -3.83
N CYS A 90 -12.14 7.69 -4.79
CA CYS A 90 -12.55 7.60 -6.20
C CYS A 90 -13.46 6.40 -6.47
N PHE A 91 -13.38 5.34 -5.66
CA PHE A 91 -14.07 4.08 -5.93
C PHE A 91 -15.10 3.70 -4.86
N LEU A 92 -14.81 3.97 -3.60
CA LEU A 92 -15.62 3.56 -2.45
C LEU A 92 -16.35 4.74 -1.84
N LYS A 93 -17.55 4.50 -1.35
CA LYS A 93 -18.21 5.45 -0.44
C LYS A 93 -17.56 5.38 0.94
N ILE A 94 -17.77 6.42 1.75
CA ILE A 94 -17.17 6.53 3.09
C ILE A 94 -17.64 5.40 4.03
N GLU A 95 -18.88 4.94 3.89
CA GLU A 95 -19.44 3.82 4.68
C GLU A 95 -18.82 2.47 4.30
N ASP A 96 -18.54 2.28 3.01
CA ASP A 96 -17.86 1.09 2.50
C ASP A 96 -16.40 1.07 2.95
N MET A 97 -15.72 2.22 2.94
CA MET A 97 -14.38 2.36 3.50
C MET A 97 -14.37 2.05 4.99
N HIS A 98 -15.30 2.61 5.78
CA HIS A 98 -15.41 2.31 7.22
C HIS A 98 -15.56 0.81 7.48
N SER A 99 -16.43 0.14 6.73
CA SER A 99 -16.62 -1.32 6.84
C SER A 99 -15.33 -2.09 6.56
N LEU A 100 -14.57 -1.72 5.53
CA LEU A 100 -13.27 -2.33 5.22
C LEU A 100 -12.23 -2.05 6.32
N LEU A 101 -12.19 -0.84 6.88
CA LEU A 101 -11.28 -0.52 7.99
C LEU A 101 -11.53 -1.43 9.20
N VAL A 102 -12.79 -1.66 9.55
CA VAL A 102 -13.16 -2.58 10.65
C VAL A 102 -12.63 -3.99 10.37
N ILE A 103 -12.86 -4.52 9.16
CA ILE A 103 -12.39 -5.85 8.76
C ILE A 103 -10.86 -5.95 8.84
N LEU A 104 -10.16 -4.95 8.31
CA LEU A 104 -8.70 -4.91 8.25
C LEU A 104 -8.07 -4.80 9.65
N ILE A 105 -8.63 -3.98 10.54
CA ILE A 105 -8.17 -3.85 11.92
C ILE A 105 -8.35 -5.18 12.65
N GLN A 106 -9.52 -5.80 12.54
CA GLN A 106 -9.78 -7.13 13.14
C GLN A 106 -8.81 -8.19 12.64
N ALA A 107 -8.48 -8.18 11.34
CA ALA A 107 -7.51 -9.11 10.76
C ALA A 107 -6.06 -8.87 11.21
N MET A 108 -5.70 -7.61 11.50
CA MET A 108 -4.40 -7.22 12.05
C MET A 108 -4.25 -7.59 13.53
N ASP A 109 -5.36 -7.65 14.27
CA ASP A 109 -5.40 -8.09 15.68
C ASP A 109 -5.50 -9.62 15.81
N SER A 110 -5.85 -10.33 14.71
CA SER A 110 -5.81 -11.80 14.65
C SER A 110 -4.39 -12.33 14.42
N PHE A 111 -3.80 -12.92 15.46
CA PHE A 111 -2.50 -13.61 15.38
C PHE A 111 -2.62 -15.12 15.06
N ARG A 112 -3.83 -15.61 14.74
CA ARG A 112 -4.12 -17.05 14.59
C ARG A 112 -4.43 -17.48 13.16
N THR A 113 -4.54 -16.54 12.23
CA THR A 113 -4.86 -16.82 10.82
C THR A 113 -4.00 -15.95 9.92
N HIS A 114 -3.66 -16.47 8.74
CA HIS A 114 -3.17 -15.64 7.65
C HIS A 114 -4.37 -15.27 6.78
N GLU A 115 -4.47 -13.99 6.41
CA GLU A 115 -5.60 -13.47 5.66
C GLU A 115 -5.09 -12.86 4.37
N LYS A 116 -5.50 -13.43 3.24
CA LYS A 116 -5.15 -12.93 1.92
C LYS A 116 -6.12 -11.82 1.52
N MET A 117 -5.51 -10.71 1.12
CA MET A 117 -6.20 -9.52 0.67
C MET A 117 -6.46 -9.57 -0.83
N ASN A 118 -7.58 -8.96 -1.24
CA ASN A 118 -7.84 -8.59 -2.63
C ASN A 118 -7.56 -7.09 -2.88
N THR A 119 -7.81 -6.61 -4.09
CA THR A 119 -7.51 -5.23 -4.50
C THR A 119 -8.17 -4.15 -3.64
N TYR A 120 -9.42 -4.34 -3.17
CA TYR A 120 -10.11 -3.33 -2.34
C TYR A 120 -9.35 -3.04 -1.05
N HIS A 121 -8.91 -4.10 -0.38
CA HIS A 121 -8.11 -4.03 0.83
C HIS A 121 -6.78 -3.31 0.60
N LEU A 122 -6.05 -3.69 -0.46
CA LEU A 122 -4.75 -3.10 -0.79
C LEU A 122 -4.85 -1.60 -1.08
N MET A 123 -5.92 -1.17 -1.76
CA MET A 123 -6.18 0.23 -2.06
C MET A 123 -6.50 1.04 -0.80
N VAL A 124 -7.37 0.54 0.08
CA VAL A 124 -7.69 1.21 1.36
C VAL A 124 -6.43 1.38 2.20
N ILE A 125 -5.64 0.32 2.36
CA ILE A 125 -4.42 0.36 3.16
C ILE A 125 -3.41 1.33 2.54
N TYR A 126 -3.34 1.43 1.21
CA TYR A 126 -2.41 2.34 0.53
C TYR A 126 -2.62 3.80 0.97
N ASP A 127 -3.86 4.30 0.93
CA ASP A 127 -4.15 5.67 1.37
C ASP A 127 -3.95 5.82 2.89
N CYS A 128 -4.30 4.80 3.68
CA CYS A 128 -4.07 4.82 5.13
C CYS A 128 -2.58 4.97 5.47
N VAL A 129 -1.72 4.23 4.76
CA VAL A 129 -0.27 4.24 4.93
C VAL A 129 0.32 5.58 4.47
N PHE A 130 -0.15 6.12 3.35
CA PHE A 130 0.27 7.44 2.89
C PHE A 130 0.01 8.50 3.97
N ASN A 131 -1.22 8.52 4.48
CA ASN A 131 -1.67 9.51 5.46
C ASN A 131 -0.91 9.48 6.79
N ILE A 132 -0.61 8.28 7.31
CA ILE A 132 0.14 8.16 8.58
C ILE A 132 1.62 8.48 8.40
N ILE A 133 2.21 8.13 7.25
CA ILE A 133 3.61 8.46 6.95
C ILE A 133 3.78 9.98 6.82
N GLU A 134 2.88 10.66 6.12
CA GLU A 134 2.92 12.13 6.01
C GLU A 134 2.81 12.81 7.38
N LEU A 135 1.89 12.34 8.22
CA LEU A 135 1.75 12.84 9.60
C LEU A 135 3.02 12.60 10.41
N TYR A 136 3.54 11.36 10.40
CA TYR A 136 4.74 11.00 11.16
C TYR A 136 5.98 11.79 10.71
N ASN A 137 6.20 11.89 9.40
CA ASN A 137 7.33 12.63 8.83
C ASN A 137 7.24 14.13 9.13
N SER A 138 6.04 14.70 9.17
CA SER A 138 5.82 16.09 9.60
C SER A 138 6.14 16.27 11.08
N LEU A 139 5.65 15.36 11.94
CA LEU A 139 5.95 15.37 13.37
C LEU A 139 7.44 15.18 13.67
N LEU A 140 8.15 14.35 12.91
CA LEU A 140 9.61 14.22 13.05
C LEU A 140 10.35 15.55 12.85
N LYS A 141 9.83 16.44 11.99
CA LYS A 141 10.43 17.76 11.73
C LYS A 141 10.00 18.80 12.76
N GLU A 142 8.71 18.81 13.10
CA GLU A 142 8.09 19.90 13.87
C GLU A 142 8.03 19.64 15.38
N SER A 143 7.92 18.38 15.79
CA SER A 143 7.74 17.99 17.19
C SER A 143 8.25 16.56 17.42
N PRO A 144 9.58 16.33 17.46
CA PRO A 144 10.17 15.00 17.56
C PRO A 144 9.72 14.18 18.77
N ASP A 145 9.30 14.84 19.86
CA ASP A 145 8.76 14.13 21.02
C ASP A 145 7.38 13.50 20.73
N LYS A 146 6.55 14.14 19.89
CA LYS A 146 5.23 13.62 19.49
C LYS A 146 5.34 12.52 18.42
N SER A 147 6.38 12.54 17.58
CA SER A 147 6.58 11.43 16.63
C SER A 147 6.88 10.10 17.34
N ARG A 148 7.45 10.17 18.55
CA ARG A 148 7.60 9.02 19.46
C ARG A 148 6.28 8.53 20.03
N ASP A 149 5.13 9.16 19.78
CA ASP A 149 3.86 8.54 20.16
C ASP A 149 3.35 7.59 19.07
N ILE A 150 3.77 7.80 17.81
CA ILE A 150 3.35 7.00 16.66
C ILE A 150 4.36 5.87 16.35
N HIS A 151 5.67 6.10 16.58
CA HIS A 151 6.75 5.12 16.40
C HIS A 151 6.68 4.33 15.07
N LEU A 152 6.76 5.01 13.92
CA LEU A 152 6.82 4.30 12.63
C LEU A 152 8.23 3.77 12.28
N SER A 153 9.25 4.34 12.89
CA SER A 153 10.66 3.97 12.71
C SER A 153 11.48 4.34 13.96
N GLN A 154 12.78 4.06 13.92
CA GLN A 154 13.77 4.50 14.91
C GLN A 154 14.21 5.97 14.74
N GLY A 155 13.27 6.86 14.45
CA GLY A 155 13.53 8.30 14.29
C GLY A 155 13.94 8.73 12.89
N GLU A 156 13.82 7.83 11.91
CA GLU A 156 14.12 8.08 10.50
C GLU A 156 12.83 8.39 9.72
N PRO A 157 12.84 9.34 8.75
CA PRO A 157 11.71 9.54 7.87
C PRO A 157 11.35 8.26 7.10
N VAL A 158 10.07 7.95 7.02
CA VAL A 158 9.59 6.81 6.23
C VAL A 158 9.37 7.28 4.79
N PHE A 159 10.08 6.67 3.83
CA PHE A 159 9.87 6.95 2.41
C PHE A 159 8.69 6.13 1.89
N PHE A 160 7.56 6.80 1.62
CA PHE A 160 6.31 6.16 1.21
C PHE A 160 6.46 5.25 -0.03
N ASP A 161 7.02 5.77 -1.13
CA ASP A 161 7.17 5.00 -2.37
C ASP A 161 8.05 3.75 -2.17
N ASP A 162 9.13 3.87 -1.41
CA ASP A 162 10.01 2.74 -1.06
C ASP A 162 9.25 1.67 -0.25
N PHE A 163 8.44 2.11 0.73
CA PHE A 163 7.62 1.21 1.52
C PHE A 163 6.59 0.45 0.65
N ILE A 164 5.89 1.15 -0.24
CA ILE A 164 4.94 0.53 -1.17
C ILE A 164 5.64 -0.49 -2.07
N ASN A 165 6.77 -0.13 -2.68
CA ASN A 165 7.55 -1.04 -3.54
C ASN A 165 8.05 -2.28 -2.78
N ASN A 166 8.27 -2.19 -1.46
CA ASN A 166 8.71 -3.34 -0.68
C ASN A 166 7.58 -4.30 -0.31
N TYR A 167 6.40 -3.77 0.04
CA TYR A 167 5.34 -4.55 0.70
C TYR A 167 4.09 -4.80 -0.15
N TRP A 168 3.81 -4.02 -1.19
CA TRP A 168 2.63 -4.28 -2.02
C TRP A 168 2.87 -5.41 -3.03
N PRO A 169 1.92 -6.34 -3.21
CA PRO A 169 2.04 -7.38 -4.22
C PRO A 169 1.77 -6.84 -5.64
N HIS A 170 0.85 -5.89 -5.78
CA HIS A 170 0.53 -5.21 -7.03
C HIS A 170 -0.20 -3.88 -6.75
N LEU A 171 -0.27 -3.02 -7.76
CA LEU A 171 -1.01 -1.74 -7.75
C LEU A 171 -2.02 -1.66 -8.91
N ASP A 172 -2.60 -2.81 -9.27
CA ASP A 172 -3.41 -2.97 -10.49
C ASP A 172 -4.66 -2.06 -10.54
N TRP A 173 -5.15 -1.51 -9.41
CA TRP A 173 -6.21 -0.49 -9.43
C TRP A 173 -5.77 0.85 -10.06
N MET A 174 -4.46 1.07 -10.20
CA MET A 174 -3.88 2.26 -10.82
C MET A 174 -3.70 2.10 -12.34
N ILE A 175 -4.06 0.96 -12.93
CA ILE A 175 -4.02 0.75 -14.38
C ILE A 175 -4.91 1.81 -15.06
N LEU A 176 -4.41 2.37 -16.18
CA LEU A 176 -5.01 3.50 -16.91
C LEU A 176 -5.05 4.82 -16.14
N SER A 177 -4.36 4.90 -15.00
CA SER A 177 -4.24 6.12 -14.18
C SER A 177 -2.79 6.60 -14.12
N GLN A 178 -2.60 7.85 -13.74
CA GLN A 178 -1.28 8.42 -13.46
C GLN A 178 -1.11 8.54 -11.94
N PRO A 179 -0.28 7.70 -11.31
CA PRO A 179 -0.01 7.82 -9.88
C PRO A 179 0.90 9.01 -9.58
N ASP A 180 0.78 9.54 -8.35
CA ASP A 180 1.62 10.64 -7.85
C ASP A 180 3.07 10.19 -7.55
N PHE A 181 3.29 8.88 -7.46
CA PHE A 181 4.58 8.24 -7.19
C PHE A 181 4.93 7.25 -8.30
N ASP A 182 6.22 7.07 -8.55
CA ASP A 182 6.71 6.22 -9.63
C ASP A 182 6.35 4.74 -9.44
N HIS A 183 6.36 4.25 -8.19
CA HIS A 183 6.13 2.85 -7.84
C HIS A 183 6.94 1.90 -8.72
N ALA A 184 8.25 2.13 -8.76
CA ALA A 184 9.13 1.60 -9.79
C ALA A 184 9.07 0.06 -9.95
N LYS A 185 8.88 -0.69 -8.84
CA LYS A 185 8.69 -2.15 -8.89
C LYS A 185 7.43 -2.54 -9.67
N HIS A 186 6.37 -1.75 -9.55
CA HIS A 186 5.06 -2.02 -10.13
C HIS A 186 4.88 -1.40 -11.52
N LEU A 187 5.69 -0.39 -11.87
CA LEU A 187 5.59 0.36 -13.12
C LEU A 187 5.70 -0.56 -14.36
N GLN A 188 6.66 -1.49 -14.37
CA GLN A 188 6.85 -2.38 -15.52
C GLN A 188 5.61 -3.25 -15.77
N ARG A 189 4.98 -3.76 -14.70
CA ARG A 189 3.76 -4.55 -14.79
C ARG A 189 2.62 -3.71 -15.34
N LYS A 190 2.40 -2.52 -14.77
CA LYS A 190 1.38 -1.56 -15.24
C LYS A 190 1.53 -1.26 -16.73
N GLN A 191 2.73 -0.88 -17.17
CA GLN A 191 3.00 -0.56 -18.58
C GLN A 191 2.73 -1.75 -19.52
N LYS A 192 3.16 -2.96 -19.16
CA LYS A 192 2.89 -4.16 -19.97
C LYS A 192 1.39 -4.43 -20.11
N ILE A 193 0.63 -4.25 -19.03
CA ILE A 193 -0.83 -4.42 -19.06
C ILE A 193 -1.47 -3.33 -19.91
N GLU A 194 -1.08 -2.07 -19.75
CA GLU A 194 -1.64 -0.93 -20.50
C GLU A 194 -1.38 -1.06 -22.00
N VAL A 195 -0.18 -1.49 -22.40
CA VAL A 195 0.14 -1.76 -23.81
C VAL A 195 -0.73 -2.88 -24.37
N ALA A 196 -0.95 -3.96 -23.61
CA ALA A 196 -1.80 -5.06 -24.05
C ALA A 196 -3.28 -4.64 -24.21
N ILE A 197 -3.79 -3.81 -23.28
CA ILE A 197 -5.13 -3.22 -23.38
C ILE A 197 -5.23 -2.33 -24.63
N GLN A 198 -4.24 -1.44 -24.83
CA GLN A 198 -4.20 -0.54 -25.97
C GLN A 198 -4.16 -1.27 -27.31
N GLN A 199 -3.42 -2.39 -27.40
CA GLN A 199 -3.39 -3.23 -28.60
C GLN A 199 -4.76 -3.82 -28.92
N GLN A 200 -5.46 -4.37 -27.92
CA GLN A 200 -6.81 -4.91 -28.13
C GLN A 200 -7.82 -3.84 -28.52
N MET A 201 -7.71 -2.64 -27.93
CA MET A 201 -8.54 -1.51 -28.32
C MET A 201 -8.24 -1.03 -29.75
N ALA A 202 -6.97 -1.06 -30.18
CA ALA A 202 -6.58 -0.74 -31.55
C ALA A 202 -7.12 -1.75 -32.56
N ASP A 203 -7.30 -3.01 -32.15
CA ASP A 203 -7.94 -4.08 -32.92
C ASP A 203 -9.48 -3.98 -32.94
N GLY A 204 -10.05 -2.94 -32.33
CA GLY A 204 -11.48 -2.63 -32.34
C GLY A 204 -12.28 -3.20 -31.17
N GLU A 205 -11.63 -3.69 -30.11
CA GLU A 205 -12.34 -4.12 -28.90
C GLU A 205 -12.77 -2.93 -28.02
N GLU A 206 -14.00 -3.02 -27.48
CA GLU A 206 -14.50 -2.07 -26.48
C GLU A 206 -13.63 -2.09 -25.19
N PRO A 207 -13.44 -0.95 -24.49
CA PRO A 207 -12.50 -0.83 -23.38
C PRO A 207 -12.67 -1.88 -22.26
N ILE A 208 -13.91 -2.15 -21.83
CA ILE A 208 -14.20 -3.15 -20.79
C ILE A 208 -13.91 -4.57 -21.28
N LYS A 209 -14.15 -4.84 -22.56
CA LYS A 209 -13.84 -6.14 -23.17
C LYS A 209 -12.33 -6.34 -23.24
N ALA A 210 -11.58 -5.32 -23.67
CA ALA A 210 -10.13 -5.34 -23.73
C ALA A 210 -9.49 -5.56 -22.35
N LEU A 211 -10.01 -4.88 -21.31
CA LEU A 211 -9.58 -5.07 -19.93
C LEU A 211 -9.82 -6.53 -19.46
N ASN A 212 -11.02 -7.06 -19.70
CA ASN A 212 -11.37 -8.43 -19.31
C ASN A 212 -10.54 -9.48 -20.04
N ASN A 213 -10.29 -9.30 -21.33
CA ASN A 213 -9.45 -10.20 -22.13
C ASN A 213 -7.98 -10.16 -21.69
N THR A 214 -7.49 -9.00 -21.27
CA THR A 214 -6.12 -8.81 -20.74
C THR A 214 -5.97 -9.36 -19.31
N SER A 215 -7.05 -9.54 -18.56
CA SER A 215 -6.98 -9.99 -17.17
C SER A 215 -6.32 -11.35 -16.97
N LYS A 216 -6.64 -12.34 -17.81
CA LYS A 216 -6.15 -13.72 -17.65
C LYS A 216 -4.65 -13.85 -17.90
N PRO A 217 -4.07 -13.35 -19.02
CA PRO A 217 -2.63 -13.45 -19.26
C PRO A 217 -1.76 -12.81 -18.18
N PHE A 218 -2.27 -11.75 -17.54
CA PHE A 218 -1.54 -11.01 -16.51
C PHE A 218 -1.92 -11.40 -15.07
N ASN A 219 -2.87 -12.32 -14.90
CA ASN A 219 -3.43 -12.68 -13.59
C ASN A 219 -3.88 -11.45 -12.80
N ILE A 220 -4.66 -10.57 -13.44
CA ILE A 220 -5.23 -9.37 -12.78
C ILE A 220 -6.32 -9.84 -11.81
N ASP A 221 -6.25 -9.37 -10.57
CA ASP A 221 -7.23 -9.71 -9.54
C ASP A 221 -8.64 -9.27 -9.95
N LYS A 222 -9.65 -10.10 -9.62
CA LYS A 222 -11.04 -9.82 -10.01
C LYS A 222 -11.53 -8.49 -9.43
N SER A 223 -11.10 -8.15 -8.21
CA SER A 223 -11.46 -6.88 -7.59
C SER A 223 -10.82 -5.67 -8.31
N SER A 224 -9.64 -5.84 -8.92
CA SER A 224 -9.07 -4.80 -9.79
C SER A 224 -9.96 -4.56 -11.02
N LEU A 225 -10.49 -5.62 -11.65
CA LEU A 225 -11.41 -5.47 -12.78
C LEU A 225 -12.70 -4.76 -12.38
N HIS A 226 -13.26 -5.09 -11.23
CA HIS A 226 -14.47 -4.43 -10.72
C HIS A 226 -14.23 -2.92 -10.50
N LEU A 227 -13.09 -2.56 -9.88
CA LEU A 227 -12.71 -1.17 -9.63
C LEU A 227 -12.54 -0.40 -10.95
N LEU A 228 -11.71 -0.93 -11.86
CA LEU A 228 -11.41 -0.30 -13.16
C LEU A 228 -12.65 -0.22 -14.06
N GLY A 229 -13.53 -1.22 -14.00
CA GLY A 229 -14.80 -1.26 -14.71
C GLY A 229 -15.91 -0.39 -14.10
N LYS A 230 -15.68 0.22 -12.93
CA LYS A 230 -16.66 0.99 -12.15
C LYS A 230 -17.94 0.20 -11.88
N GLU A 231 -17.79 -1.09 -11.62
CA GLU A 231 -18.90 -1.96 -11.27
C GLU A 231 -19.48 -1.60 -9.91
N LYS A 232 -20.74 -1.98 -9.66
CA LYS A 232 -21.34 -1.81 -8.33
C LYS A 232 -20.63 -2.72 -7.34
N ILE A 233 -20.22 -2.14 -6.22
CA ILE A 233 -19.57 -2.87 -5.14
C ILE A 233 -20.60 -3.75 -4.41
N ALA A 234 -20.24 -5.00 -4.20
CA ALA A 234 -21.00 -5.95 -3.41
C ALA A 234 -20.20 -6.28 -2.14
N GLN A 235 -20.88 -6.36 -0.99
CA GLN A 235 -20.22 -6.59 0.31
C GLN A 235 -19.38 -7.87 0.37
N GLN A 236 -19.76 -8.92 -0.37
CA GLN A 236 -18.97 -10.15 -0.53
C GLN A 236 -17.54 -9.90 -1.05
N ASN A 237 -17.29 -8.76 -1.72
CA ASN A 237 -15.96 -8.39 -2.18
C ASN A 237 -15.06 -7.85 -1.06
N PHE A 238 -15.60 -7.63 0.15
CA PHE A 238 -14.84 -7.18 1.33
C PHE A 238 -14.37 -8.34 2.21
N GLU A 239 -14.74 -9.58 1.85
CA GLU A 239 -14.28 -10.75 2.59
C GLU A 239 -12.79 -10.99 2.35
N LEU A 240 -12.08 -11.30 3.45
CA LEU A 240 -10.71 -11.79 3.41
C LEU A 240 -10.70 -13.29 3.14
N GLU A 241 -9.73 -13.75 2.35
CA GLU A 241 -9.53 -15.17 2.09
C GLU A 241 -8.61 -15.77 3.16
N MET A 242 -9.14 -16.65 4.01
CA MET A 242 -8.36 -17.32 5.03
C MET A 242 -7.35 -18.29 4.40
N VAL A 243 -6.08 -18.14 4.78
CA VAL A 243 -4.97 -19.00 4.37
C VAL A 243 -4.52 -19.84 5.56
N SER A 244 -4.18 -21.10 5.31
CA SER A 244 -3.79 -22.04 6.36
C SER A 244 -2.53 -21.56 7.08
N LEU A 245 -2.44 -21.77 8.39
CA LEU A 245 -1.21 -21.51 9.15
C LEU A 245 -0.03 -22.38 8.71
N ASN A 246 -0.31 -23.53 8.09
CA ASN A 246 0.73 -24.41 7.54
C ASN A 246 1.23 -23.93 6.17
N ASP A 247 0.51 -23.02 5.52
CA ASP A 247 0.99 -22.43 4.28
C ASP A 247 2.12 -21.47 4.60
N THR A 248 3.10 -21.43 3.70
CA THR A 248 4.30 -20.61 3.83
C THR A 248 4.26 -19.51 2.78
N PRO A 249 3.42 -18.47 2.98
CA PRO A 249 3.10 -17.49 1.94
C PRO A 249 4.32 -16.73 1.43
N TYR A 250 5.42 -16.72 2.20
CA TYR A 250 6.65 -16.01 1.87
C TYR A 250 7.77 -16.90 1.33
N ASN A 251 7.57 -18.22 1.18
CA ASN A 251 8.66 -19.12 0.75
C ASN A 251 9.26 -18.77 -0.62
N PHE A 252 8.45 -18.21 -1.53
CA PHE A 252 8.90 -17.77 -2.85
C PHE A 252 9.98 -16.68 -2.80
N LEU A 253 10.12 -15.97 -1.67
CA LEU A 253 11.14 -14.94 -1.46
C LEU A 253 12.55 -15.51 -1.33
N ASN A 254 12.67 -16.79 -0.96
CA ASN A 254 13.95 -17.50 -0.82
C ASN A 254 14.41 -18.17 -2.12
N GLU A 255 13.59 -18.15 -3.17
CA GLU A 255 13.96 -18.69 -4.48
C GLU A 255 15.15 -17.90 -5.05
N GLU A 256 16.19 -18.61 -5.50
CA GLU A 256 17.30 -17.97 -6.21
C GLU A 256 16.84 -17.54 -7.61
N ILE A 257 17.03 -16.27 -7.92
CA ILE A 257 16.74 -15.68 -9.23
C ILE A 257 17.97 -14.95 -9.75
N ASP A 258 18.06 -14.83 -11.07
CA ASP A 258 19.04 -13.94 -11.69
C ASP A 258 18.64 -12.49 -11.39
N SER A 259 19.43 -11.83 -10.53
CA SER A 259 19.18 -10.43 -10.15
C SER A 259 19.42 -9.44 -11.29
N SER A 260 20.01 -9.87 -12.40
CA SER A 260 20.48 -9.00 -13.48
C SER A 260 21.46 -7.91 -12.99
N THR A 261 22.13 -8.16 -11.85
CA THR A 261 23.12 -7.27 -11.25
C THR A 261 24.52 -7.91 -11.23
N LYS A 262 25.53 -7.16 -10.75
CA LYS A 262 26.91 -7.64 -10.58
C LYS A 262 27.06 -8.85 -9.65
N PHE A 263 26.04 -9.16 -8.85
CA PHE A 263 26.05 -10.24 -7.86
C PHE A 263 25.51 -11.58 -8.41
N GLY A 264 24.93 -11.60 -9.62
CA GLY A 264 24.41 -12.81 -10.24
C GLY A 264 23.15 -13.36 -9.58
N PHE A 265 23.13 -14.67 -9.30
CA PHE A 265 22.01 -15.34 -8.64
C PHE A 265 21.97 -15.02 -7.15
N MET A 266 20.80 -14.67 -6.66
CA MET A 266 20.56 -14.40 -5.23
C MET A 266 19.10 -14.68 -4.88
N PRO A 267 18.76 -14.78 -3.58
CA PRO A 267 17.37 -14.85 -3.15
C PRO A 267 16.53 -13.71 -3.73
N ARG A 268 15.29 -14.02 -4.14
CA ARG A 268 14.36 -13.02 -4.69
C ARG A 268 14.22 -11.79 -3.78
N VAL A 269 14.15 -11.99 -2.46
CA VAL A 269 14.06 -10.89 -1.49
C VAL A 269 15.24 -9.90 -1.60
N ASP A 270 16.46 -10.41 -1.78
CA ASP A 270 17.66 -9.60 -1.93
C ASP A 270 17.61 -8.82 -3.25
N SER A 271 17.25 -9.49 -4.34
CA SER A 271 17.10 -8.85 -5.64
C SER A 271 16.05 -7.74 -5.62
N GLU A 272 14.94 -7.93 -4.91
CA GLU A 272 13.91 -6.91 -4.77
C GLU A 272 14.40 -5.71 -3.96
N PHE A 273 15.15 -5.93 -2.87
CA PHE A 273 15.75 -4.85 -2.10
C PHE A 273 16.76 -4.04 -2.93
N LEU A 274 17.57 -4.68 -3.77
CA LEU A 274 18.50 -3.99 -4.67
C LEU A 274 17.79 -3.09 -5.67
N ILE A 275 16.76 -3.61 -6.33
CA ILE A 275 15.97 -2.84 -7.30
C ILE A 275 15.42 -1.59 -6.61
N ASN A 276 14.80 -1.75 -5.43
CA ASN A 276 14.23 -0.64 -4.69
C ASN A 276 15.27 0.37 -4.19
N MET A 277 16.42 -0.09 -3.68
CA MET A 277 17.55 0.76 -3.29
C MET A 277 18.01 1.64 -4.46
N HIS A 278 18.21 1.05 -5.64
CA HIS A 278 18.66 1.80 -6.82
C HIS A 278 17.63 2.85 -7.23
N HIS A 279 16.33 2.55 -7.15
CA HIS A 279 15.28 3.54 -7.40
C HIS A 279 15.29 4.66 -6.38
N GLN A 280 15.35 4.34 -5.09
CA GLN A 280 15.39 5.34 -4.01
C GLN A 280 16.58 6.30 -4.17
N ASN A 281 17.76 5.78 -4.50
CA ASN A 281 18.96 6.59 -4.73
C ASN A 281 18.79 7.52 -5.93
N ASN A 282 18.22 7.04 -7.03
CA ASN A 282 17.95 7.86 -8.21
C ASN A 282 16.91 8.97 -7.92
N SER A 283 15.86 8.68 -7.16
CA SER A 283 14.83 9.65 -6.79
C SER A 283 15.35 10.73 -5.82
N LYS A 284 16.31 10.41 -4.94
CA LYS A 284 17.01 11.40 -4.09
C LYS A 284 17.89 12.35 -4.92
N ILE A 285 18.49 11.86 -6.00
CA ILE A 285 19.32 12.67 -6.91
C ILE A 285 18.45 13.64 -7.75
N THR A 286 17.25 13.26 -8.13
CA THR A 286 16.32 14.13 -8.89
C THR A 286 15.64 15.17 -8.01
N SER A 287 15.26 14.81 -6.78
CA SER A 287 14.66 15.75 -5.81
C SER A 287 15.62 16.80 -5.25
N SER A 288 16.93 16.54 -5.23
CA SER A 288 17.96 17.52 -4.83
C SER A 288 18.35 18.53 -5.93
N LYS A 289 17.76 18.41 -7.13
CA LYS A 289 18.01 19.30 -8.28
C LYS A 289 16.87 20.29 -8.57
N ASN A 290 15.78 20.25 -7.79
CA ASN A 290 14.65 21.18 -7.85
C ASN A 290 14.55 21.98 -6.55
#